data_AF-A0A8T5E7K6-F1
#
_entry.id   AF-A0A8T5E7K6-F1
#
_cell.length_a   1.000
_cell.length_b   1.000
_cell.length_c   1.000
_cell.angle_alpha   90.00
_cell.angle_beta   90.00
_cell.angle_gamma   90.00
#
_symmetry.space_group_name_H-M   'P 1'
#
loop_
_entity.id
_entity.type
_entity.pdbx_description
1 polymer ?
#
loop_
_entity_poly.entity_id
_entity_poly.type
_entity_poly.pdbx_seq_one_letter_code
_entity_poly.pdbx_strand_id
1 'polypeptide(L)' 'MTCTHTFKTEGDHMKCSKCGHVRKFNKTSIKPKMLVIGLIISVMIVGAALTFSYFPKN' A
#
# COMPACT_ATOMS: atom_id res chain seq x y z
N MET A 1 2.88 -25.52 -16.73
CA MET A 1 1.47 -25.06 -16.75
C MET A 1 1.43 -23.53 -16.79
N THR A 2 1.38 -22.95 -17.97
CA THR A 2 1.34 -21.49 -18.20
C THR A 2 0.12 -21.18 -19.06
N CYS A 3 -1.04 -20.87 -18.45
CA CYS A 3 -2.16 -20.35 -19.23
C CYS A 3 -1.80 -18.96 -19.77
N THR A 4 -1.62 -18.85 -21.09
CA THR A 4 -1.40 -17.62 -21.89
C THR A 4 -2.72 -16.94 -22.31
N HIS A 5 -3.84 -17.39 -21.76
CA HIS A 5 -5.17 -16.87 -22.11
C HIS A 5 -5.52 -15.58 -21.36
N THR A 6 -6.43 -14.80 -21.93
CA THR A 6 -6.93 -13.54 -21.39
C THR A 6 -7.51 -13.72 -19.99
N PHE A 7 -6.87 -13.12 -18.99
CA PHE A 7 -7.35 -13.09 -17.62
C PHE A 7 -8.38 -11.96 -17.47
N LYS A 8 -9.54 -12.26 -16.90
CA LYS A 8 -10.53 -11.25 -16.52
C LYS A 8 -10.36 -10.93 -15.04
N THR A 9 -10.33 -9.64 -14.73
CA THR A 9 -10.21 -9.15 -13.36
C THR A 9 -11.58 -9.24 -12.67
N GLU A 10 -11.70 -10.06 -11.65
CA GLU A 10 -12.88 -10.17 -10.79
C GLU A 10 -12.47 -9.80 -9.35
N GLY A 11 -12.66 -8.54 -8.98
CA GLY A 11 -12.35 -8.03 -7.65
C GLY A 11 -10.85 -8.09 -7.31
N ASP A 12 -10.48 -8.91 -6.32
CA ASP A 12 -9.10 -9.08 -5.85
C ASP A 12 -8.36 -10.26 -6.49
N HIS A 13 -8.99 -10.92 -7.46
CA HIS A 13 -8.41 -12.06 -8.16
C HIS A 13 -8.56 -11.90 -9.68
N MET A 14 -7.60 -12.45 -10.43
CA MET A 14 -7.70 -12.57 -11.88
C MET A 14 -7.98 -14.02 -12.22
N LYS A 15 -9.14 -14.28 -12.82
CA LYS A 15 -9.54 -15.62 -13.24
C LYS A 15 -9.33 -15.76 -14.74
N CYS A 16 -8.68 -16.84 -15.14
CA CYS A 16 -8.59 -17.18 -16.55
C CYS A 16 -9.96 -17.69 -17.03
N SER A 17 -10.58 -16.97 -17.98
CA SER A 17 -11.93 -17.27 -18.46
C SER A 17 -12.05 -18.64 -19.17
N LYS A 18 -10.93 -19.19 -19.66
CA LYS A 18 -10.89 -20.53 -20.31
C LYS A 18 -10.45 -21.66 -19.38
N CYS A 19 -9.51 -21.39 -18.48
CA CYS A 19 -8.88 -22.44 -17.66
C CYS A 19 -9.49 -22.56 -16.26
N GLY A 20 -10.31 -21.59 -15.82
CA GLY A 20 -10.76 -21.50 -14.44
C GLY A 20 -9.65 -21.19 -13.41
N HIS A 21 -8.39 -21.11 -13.86
CA HIS A 21 -7.23 -20.87 -13.01
C HIS A 21 -7.28 -19.45 -12.40
N VAL A 22 -7.31 -19.41 -11.07
CA VAL A 22 -7.40 -18.17 -10.28
C VAL A 22 -5.99 -17.74 -9.90
N ARG A 23 -5.51 -16.64 -10.51
CA ARG A 23 -4.32 -15.93 -10.03
C ARG A 23 -4.79 -14.94 -8.97
N LYS A 24 -4.50 -15.23 -7.70
CA LYS A 24 -4.65 -14.23 -6.64
C LYS A 24 -3.64 -13.13 -6.94
N PHE A 25 -4.13 -11.95 -7.34
CA PHE A 25 -3.30 -10.77 -7.27
C PHE A 25 -3.07 -10.56 -5.79
N ASN A 26 -1.85 -10.85 -5.33
CA ASN A 26 -1.38 -10.33 -4.06
C ASN A 26 -1.26 -8.82 -4.28
N LYS A 27 -2.41 -8.11 -4.24
CA LYS A 27 -2.46 -6.70 -3.86
C LYS A 27 -1.84 -6.70 -2.47
N THR A 28 -0.52 -6.65 -2.43
CA THR A 28 0.21 -6.21 -1.25
C THR A 28 -0.52 -4.95 -0.88
N SER A 29 -1.23 -4.96 0.25
CA SER A 29 -2.17 -3.92 0.60
C SER A 29 -1.35 -2.63 0.77
N ILE A 30 -1.25 -1.83 -0.30
CA ILE A 30 -0.50 -0.57 -0.31
C ILE A 30 -1.28 0.46 0.53
N LYS A 31 -2.60 0.29 0.65
CA LYS A 31 -3.50 1.11 1.48
C LYS A 31 -3.05 1.23 2.95
N PRO A 32 -2.86 0.12 3.70
CA PRO A 32 -2.39 0.21 5.08
C PRO A 32 -0.95 0.73 5.17
N LYS A 33 -0.08 0.42 4.20
CA LYS A 33 1.30 0.97 4.19
C LYS A 33 1.32 2.50 4.05
N MET A 34 0.48 3.05 3.19
CA MET A 34 0.34 4.51 3.02
C MET A 34 -0.16 5.21 4.29
N LEU A 35 -1.14 4.64 4.99
CA LEU A 35 -1.65 5.20 6.24
C LEU A 35 -0.57 5.26 7.34
N VAL A 36 0.21 4.19 7.47
CA VAL A 36 1.32 4.13 8.45
C VAL A 36 2.40 5.15 8.12
N ILE A 37 2.79 5.28 6.84
CA ILE A 37 3.80 6.27 6.42
C ILE A 37 3.32 7.69 6.72
N GLY A 38 2.06 8.01 6.42
CA GLY A 38 1.48 9.33 6.72
C GLY A 38 1.48 9.65 8.22
N LEU A 39 1.17 8.66 9.06
CA LEU A 39 1.18 8.82 10.53
C LEU A 39 2.59 9.06 11.09
N ILE A 40 3.61 8.40 10.54
CA ILE A 40 5.00 8.61 10.99
C ILE A 40 5.47 10.03 10.65
N ILE A 41 5.15 10.50 9.43
CA ILE A 41 5.53 11.85 8.99
C ILE A 41 4.87 12.92 9.86
N SER A 42 3.59 12.77 10.20
CA SER A 42 2.89 13.75 11.04
C SER A 42 3.49 13.83 12.44
N VAL A 43 3.82 12.69 13.06
CA VAL A 43 4.48 12.65 14.37
C VAL A 43 5.86 13.30 14.32
N MET A 44 6.64 13.06 13.26
CA MET A 44 7.96 13.70 13.11
C MET A 44 7.86 15.22 13.00
N ILE A 45 6.91 15.75 12.23
CA ILE A 45 6.73 17.20 12.07
C ILE A 45 6.34 17.85 13.41
N VAL A 46 5.39 17.25 14.14
CA VAL A 46 4.97 17.77 15.45
C VAL A 46 6.13 17.72 16.45
N GLY A 47 6.88 16.61 16.48
CA GLY A 47 8.06 16.48 17.33
C GLY A 47 9.14 17.52 17.03
N ALA A 48 9.42 17.77 15.76
CA ALA A 48 10.36 18.82 15.34
C ALA A 48 9.87 20.21 15.76
N ALA A 49 8.60 20.54 15.48
CA ALA A 49 8.02 21.84 15.84
C ALA A 49 8.04 22.11 17.35
N LEU A 50 7.71 21.10 18.16
CA LEU A 50 7.82 21.19 19.62
C LEU A 50 9.28 21.39 20.03
N THR A 51 10.22 20.62 19.47
CA THR A 51 11.65 20.76 19.79
C THR A 51 12.17 22.16 19.46
N PHE A 52 11.80 22.73 18.32
CA PHE A 52 12.15 24.11 17.94
C PHE A 52 11.48 25.15 18.84
N SER A 53 10.26 24.88 19.31
CA SER A 53 9.54 25.78 20.22
C SER A 53 10.14 25.78 21.63
N TYR A 54 10.57 24.62 22.13
CA TYR A 54 11.17 24.46 23.45
C TYR A 54 12.66 24.84 23.50
N PHE A 55 13.38 24.64 22.39
CA PHE A 55 14.78 25.03 22.25
C PHE A 55 14.93 25.96 21.04
N PRO A 56 14.46 27.22 21.15
CA PRO A 56 14.70 28.21 20.12
C PRO A 56 16.22 28.40 20.00
N LYS A 57 16.76 28.02 18.85
CA LYS A 57 18.19 28.14 18.56
C LYS A 57 18.48 29.64 18.37
N ASN A 58 18.83 30.28 19.49
CA ASN A 58 19.28 31.67 19.56
C ASN A 58 20.65 31.87 18.91
#